data_AF-A0A7S0QSE6-F1
#
_entry.id   AF-A0A7S0QSE6-F1
#
_cell.length_a   1.000
_cell.length_b   1.000
_cell.length_c   1.000
_cell.angle_alpha   90.00
_cell.angle_beta   90.00
_cell.angle_gamma   90.00
#
_symmetry.space_group_name_H-M   'P 1'
#
loop_
_entity.id
_entity.type
_entity.pdbx_description
1 polymer ?
#
loop_
_entity_poly.entity_id
_entity_poly.type
_entity_poly.pdbx_seq_one_letter_code
_entity_poly.pdbx_strand_id
1 'polypeptide(L)'
;MIVISIPTVLDPGMPPPGSHVIHAYTAGNEPYGPFEKLDRASPEYKAMKAERAAVLWAAVERVIPDLRSRVQVELTGSPLTHERFLRRPQGTYGPAWAAGQASFP
;
A
#
# COMPACT_ATOMS: atom_id res chain seq x y z
N MET A 1 4.45 11.51 -3.62
CA MET A 1 3.22 11.80 -2.85
C MET A 1 2.79 10.54 -2.10
N ILE A 2 2.25 10.70 -0.89
CA ILE A 2 1.54 9.65 -0.14
C ILE A 2 0.13 10.16 0.14
N VAL A 3 -0.86 9.30 -0.05
CA VAL A 3 -2.27 9.58 0.28
C VAL A 3 -2.61 8.78 1.54
N ILE A 4 -3.34 9.40 2.47
CA ILE A 4 -3.85 8.78 3.69
C ILE A 4 -5.35 9.05 3.74
N SER A 5 -6.17 8.00 3.91
CA SER A 5 -7.61 8.13 4.14
C SER A 5 -8.05 7.33 5.36
N ILE A 6 -9.05 7.86 6.07
CA ILE A 6 -9.64 7.25 7.27
C ILE A 6 -11.15 7.17 7.04
N PRO A 7 -11.66 6.23 6.20
CA PRO A 7 -13.07 6.19 5.78
C PRO A 7 -14.04 6.08 6.96
N THR A 8 -13.58 5.48 8.07
CA THR A 8 -14.36 5.31 9.31
C THR A 8 -14.68 6.61 10.08
N VAL A 9 -14.19 7.77 9.62
CA VAL A 9 -14.65 9.09 10.07
C VAL A 9 -15.98 9.48 9.38
N LEU A 10 -16.24 8.95 8.19
CA LEU A 10 -17.47 9.18 7.41
C LEU A 10 -18.51 8.06 7.64
N ASP A 11 -18.05 6.81 7.78
CA ASP A 11 -18.87 5.66 8.17
C ASP A 11 -18.31 4.96 9.42
N PRO A 12 -18.75 5.36 10.63
CA PRO A 12 -18.38 4.72 11.88
C PRO A 12 -18.94 3.30 12.08
N GLY A 13 -19.80 2.80 11.19
CA GLY A 13 -20.38 1.45 11.26
C GLY A 13 -19.54 0.36 10.59
N MET A 14 -18.56 0.74 9.76
CA MET A 14 -17.69 -0.19 9.03
C MET A 14 -16.68 -0.99 9.91
N PRO A 15 -16.07 -0.45 10.98
CA PRO A 15 -15.10 -1.17 11.81
C PRO A 15 -15.76 -1.81 13.06
N PRO A 16 -15.04 -2.69 13.78
CA PRO A 16 -15.39 -3.02 15.17
C PRO A 16 -15.45 -1.76 16.05
N PRO A 17 -16.37 -1.69 17.04
CA PRO A 17 -16.51 -0.52 17.91
C PRO A 17 -15.18 -0.07 18.55
N GLY A 18 -14.95 1.24 18.59
CA GLY A 18 -13.72 1.83 19.13
C GLY A 18 -12.48 1.71 18.24
N SER A 19 -12.61 1.16 17.02
CA SER A 19 -11.51 1.03 16.05
C SER A 19 -11.71 1.93 14.83
N HIS A 20 -10.61 2.31 14.17
CA HIS A 20 -10.61 3.02 12.89
C HIS A 20 -9.85 2.22 11.83
N VAL A 21 -10.30 2.29 10.58
CA VAL A 21 -9.53 1.81 9.42
C VAL A 21 -8.79 2.98 8.80
N ILE A 22 -7.49 2.81 8.58
CA ILE A 22 -6.61 3.74 7.86
C ILE A 22 -6.12 3.04 6.60
N HIS A 23 -6.20 3.70 5.45
CA HIS A 23 -5.60 3.26 4.20
C HIS A 23 -4.57 4.31 3.74
N ALA A 24 -3.30 3.92 3.68
CA ALA A 24 -2.20 4.78 3.28
C ALA A 24 -1.41 4.15 2.12
N TYR A 25 -1.16 4.91 1.05
CA TYR A 25 -0.53 4.37 -0.17
C TYR A 25 0.28 5.43 -0.95
N THR A 26 1.25 4.97 -1.74
CA THR A 26 1.91 5.75 -2.78
C THR A 26 1.15 5.59 -4.10
N ALA A 27 1.08 6.64 -4.92
CA ALA A 27 0.42 6.60 -6.23
C ALA A 27 1.28 5.84 -7.27
N GLY A 28 1.35 4.50 -7.17
CA GLY A 28 2.00 3.63 -8.16
C GLY A 28 3.53 3.67 -8.23
N ASN A 29 4.19 4.38 -7.30
CA ASN A 29 5.62 4.72 -7.41
C ASN A 29 6.61 3.60 -7.02
N GLU A 30 6.16 2.49 -6.44
CA GLU A 30 7.08 1.42 -5.98
C GLU A 30 7.44 0.49 -7.16
N PRO A 31 8.72 0.41 -7.57
CA PRO A 31 9.12 -0.36 -8.74
C PRO A 31 8.93 -1.87 -8.54
N TYR A 32 8.45 -2.56 -9.57
CA TYR A 32 8.25 -4.02 -9.55
C TYR A 32 9.57 -4.81 -9.54
N GLY A 33 10.56 -4.40 -10.34
CA GLY A 33 11.80 -5.15 -10.58
C GLY A 33 12.58 -5.63 -9.35
N PRO A 34 12.73 -4.84 -8.27
CA PRO A 34 13.35 -5.32 -7.03
C PRO A 34 12.63 -6.50 -6.37
N PHE A 35 11.30 -6.61 -6.53
CA PHE A 35 10.51 -7.70 -5.97
C PHE A 35 10.48 -8.94 -6.88
N GLU A 36 10.58 -8.77 -8.20
CA GLU A 36 10.39 -9.80 -9.24
C GLU A 36 11.09 -11.14 -8.97
N LYS A 37 12.28 -11.10 -8.35
CA LYS A 37 13.13 -12.28 -8.11
C LYS A 37 12.98 -12.90 -6.71
N LEU A 38 12.07 -12.40 -5.89
CA LEU A 38 11.90 -12.83 -4.49
C LEU A 38 10.70 -13.77 -4.34
N ASP A 39 10.92 -14.93 -3.71
CA ASP A 39 9.80 -15.76 -3.24
C ASP A 39 9.01 -15.00 -2.16
N ARG A 40 7.70 -15.01 -2.31
CA ARG A 40 6.75 -14.27 -1.48
C ARG A 40 6.53 -14.92 -0.10
N ALA A 41 6.97 -16.16 0.06
CA ALA A 41 7.10 -16.81 1.36
C ALA A 41 8.41 -16.44 2.09
N SER A 42 9.42 -15.90 1.40
CA SER A 42 10.78 -15.76 1.92
C SER A 42 10.92 -14.68 3.01
N PRO A 43 11.92 -14.78 3.90
CA PRO A 43 12.28 -13.71 4.84
C PRO A 43 12.67 -12.41 4.14
N GLU A 44 13.41 -12.49 3.03
CA GLU A 44 13.95 -11.35 2.28
C GLU A 44 12.82 -10.52 1.66
N TYR A 45 11.82 -11.17 1.07
CA TYR A 45 10.61 -10.50 0.58
C TYR A 45 9.85 -9.78 1.70
N LYS A 46 9.72 -10.40 2.88
CA LYS A 46 9.04 -9.80 4.04
C LYS A 46 9.82 -8.59 4.57
N ALA A 47 11.14 -8.70 4.68
CA ALA A 47 12.03 -7.63 5.12
C ALA A 47 11.98 -6.43 4.16
N MET A 48 12.19 -6.65 2.86
CA MET A 48 12.15 -5.56 1.88
C MET A 48 10.75 -4.94 1.76
N LYS A 49 9.68 -5.74 1.89
CA LYS A 49 8.30 -5.23 1.94
C LYS A 49 8.04 -4.33 3.15
N ALA A 50 8.59 -4.66 4.32
CA ALA A 50 8.50 -3.81 5.52
C ALA A 50 9.35 -2.53 5.40
N GLU A 51 10.58 -2.65 4.88
CA GLU A 51 11.48 -1.52 4.59
C GLU A 51 10.80 -0.49 3.67
N ARG A 52 10.27 -0.92 2.53
CA ARG A 52 9.61 -0.04 1.55
C ARG A 52 8.32 0.58 2.08
N ALA A 53 7.61 -0.12 2.98
CA ALA A 53 6.43 0.42 3.65
C ALA A 53 6.76 1.41 4.79
N ALA A 54 8.01 1.50 5.26
CA ALA A 54 8.37 2.40 6.36
C ALA A 54 8.08 3.88 6.06
N VAL A 55 8.08 4.29 4.79
CA VAL A 55 7.71 5.66 4.38
C VAL A 55 6.21 5.94 4.55
N LEU A 56 5.34 4.93 4.44
CA LEU A 56 3.90 5.04 4.70
C LEU A 56 3.66 5.20 6.20
N TRP A 57 4.31 4.35 7.01
CA TRP A 57 4.31 4.48 8.47
C TRP A 57 4.73 5.89 8.91
N ALA A 58 5.91 6.35 8.47
CA ALA A 58 6.41 7.69 8.79
C ALA A 58 5.53 8.84 8.26
N ALA A 59 4.64 8.60 7.29
CA ALA A 59 3.66 9.58 6.84
C ALA A 59 2.42 9.61 7.77
N VAL A 60 1.88 8.46 8.17
CA VAL A 60 0.74 8.41 9.09
C VAL A 60 1.13 8.80 10.52
N GLU A 61 2.36 8.48 10.96
CA GLU A 61 2.90 8.89 12.27
C GLU A 61 3.06 10.42 12.39
N ARG A 62 3.08 11.18 11.29
CA ARG A 62 2.99 12.65 11.35
C ARG A 62 1.59 13.18 11.66
N VAL A 63 0.57 12.32 11.58
CA VAL A 63 -0.85 12.63 11.85
C VAL A 63 -1.32 11.96 13.14
N ILE A 64 -0.83 10.75 13.42
CA ILE A 64 -1.16 9.93 14.60
C ILE A 64 0.15 9.40 15.20
N PRO A 65 0.85 10.17 16.05
CA PRO A 65 2.24 9.90 16.47
C PRO A 65 2.51 8.57 17.16
N ASP A 66 1.50 8.01 17.83
CA ASP A 66 1.58 6.76 18.58
C ASP A 66 0.86 5.59 17.87
N LEU A 67 0.56 5.69 16.57
CA LEU A 67 -0.21 4.69 15.83
C LEU A 67 0.27 3.25 16.06
N ARG A 68 1.59 3.01 16.10
CA ARG A 68 2.18 1.66 16.25
C ARG A 68 1.74 0.94 17.52
N SER A 69 1.42 1.65 18.61
CA SER A 69 0.94 1.01 19.86
C SER A 69 -0.55 0.66 19.82
N ARG A 70 -1.29 1.19 18.83
CA ARG A 70 -2.75 1.03 18.68
C ARG A 70 -3.17 0.05 17.59
N VAL A 71 -2.24 -0.36 16.71
CA VAL A 71 -2.56 -1.22 15.55
C VAL A 71 -2.80 -2.66 15.98
N GLN A 72 -4.04 -3.11 15.80
CA GLN A 72 -4.48 -4.48 16.05
C GLN A 72 -4.27 -5.40 14.83
N VAL A 73 -4.27 -4.85 13.62
CA VAL A 73 -4.11 -5.57 12.34
C VAL A 73 -3.31 -4.70 11.35
N GLU A 74 -2.20 -5.20 10.83
CA GLU A 74 -1.46 -4.59 9.70
C GLU A 74 -1.64 -5.44 8.43
N LEU A 75 -1.92 -4.79 7.29
CA LEU A 75 -1.98 -5.43 5.97
C LEU A 75 -1.19 -4.61 4.93
N THR A 76 0.13 -4.72 4.99
CA THR A 76 1.05 -4.02 4.08
C THR A 76 0.89 -4.47 2.61
N GLY A 77 0.97 -3.54 1.65
CA GLY A 77 0.98 -3.82 0.20
C GLY A 77 2.37 -4.01 -0.40
N SER A 78 2.46 -4.48 -1.65
CA SER A 78 3.68 -4.50 -2.50
C SER A 78 3.31 -4.80 -3.96
N PRO A 79 4.19 -4.61 -4.97
CA PRO A 79 3.87 -4.93 -6.37
C PRO A 79 3.44 -6.40 -6.57
N LEU A 80 4.19 -7.36 -6.03
CA LEU A 80 3.80 -8.79 -6.02
C LEU A 80 2.52 -9.09 -5.22
N THR A 81 2.13 -8.22 -4.27
CA THR A 81 0.83 -8.35 -3.59
C THR A 81 -0.31 -7.97 -4.56
N HIS A 82 -0.18 -6.85 -5.27
CA HIS A 82 -1.16 -6.41 -6.26
C HIS A 82 -1.27 -7.41 -7.42
N GLU A 83 -0.16 -7.94 -7.94
CA GLU A 83 -0.17 -8.92 -9.04
C GLU A 83 -1.04 -10.14 -8.74
N ARG A 84 -0.91 -10.72 -7.54
CA ARG A 84 -1.74 -11.85 -7.10
C ARG A 84 -3.22 -11.52 -7.08
N PHE A 85 -3.60 -10.40 -6.46
CA PHE A 85 -5.00 -10.10 -6.17
C PHE A 85 -5.72 -9.50 -7.38
N LEU A 86 -5.04 -8.67 -8.18
CA LEU A 86 -5.57 -8.10 -9.42
C LEU A 86 -5.49 -9.09 -10.60
N ARG A 87 -4.58 -10.07 -10.55
CA ARG A 87 -4.24 -10.97 -11.68
C ARG A 87 -3.84 -10.18 -12.93
N ARG A 88 -2.98 -9.17 -12.73
CA ARG A 88 -2.45 -8.27 -13.77
C ARG A 88 -0.93 -8.25 -13.72
N PRO A 89 -0.24 -8.26 -14.89
CA PRO A 89 1.23 -8.19 -14.94
C PRO A 89 1.78 -7.05 -14.08
N GLN A 90 2.80 -7.34 -13.29
CA GLN A 90 3.49 -6.42 -12.39
C GLN A 90 2.59 -5.76 -11.32
N GLY A 91 1.35 -6.24 -11.16
CA GLY A 91 0.37 -5.67 -10.23
C GLY A 91 -0.26 -4.36 -10.66
N THR A 92 -0.24 -4.03 -11.96
CA THR A 92 -0.84 -2.78 -12.43
C THR A 92 -2.37 -2.77 -12.33
N TYR A 93 -2.95 -1.61 -12.01
CA TYR A 93 -4.39 -1.35 -12.07
C TYR A 93 -4.93 -1.24 -13.51
N GLY A 94 -4.06 -0.97 -14.48
CA GLY A 94 -4.40 -0.83 -15.89
C GLY A 94 -3.16 -0.44 -16.73
N PRO A 95 -3.32 -0.14 -18.02
CA PRO A 95 -2.25 0.51 -18.76
C PRO A 95 -2.06 1.92 -18.18
N ALA A 96 -0.92 2.20 -17.55
CA ALA A 96 -0.57 3.55 -17.10
C ALA A 96 -0.39 4.50 -18.30
N TRP A 97 0.32 4.01 -19.33
CA TRP A 97 -0.25 3.73 -20.64
C TRP A 97 0.75 3.02 -21.55
N ALA A 98 0.33 2.71 -22.78
CA ALA A 98 1.22 2.53 -23.93
C ALA A 98 0.93 3.63 -24.96
N ALA A 99 1.90 3.96 -25.81
CA ALA A 99 1.85 5.09 -26.74
C ALA A 99 0.60 5.10 -27.66
N GLY A 100 0.08 6.22 -28.15
CA GLY A 100 0.66 7.57 -28.19
C GLY A 100 0.65 8.38 -26.88
N GLN A 101 0.89 9.68 -26.88
CA GLN A 101 1.02 10.63 -27.98
C GLN A 101 -0.27 10.98 -28.78
N ALA A 102 -1.53 11.05 -28.33
CA ALA A 102 -2.26 10.82 -27.06
C ALA A 102 -1.73 11.37 -25.72
N SER A 103 -2.66 11.67 -24.82
CA SER A 103 -2.42 12.01 -23.40
C SER A 103 -3.75 12.19 -22.63
N PHE A 104 -3.66 12.22 -21.29
CA PHE A 104 -4.65 12.58 -20.26
C PHE A 104 -3.79 13.14 -19.08
N PRO A 105 -4.33 13.98 -18.17
CA PRO A 105 -3.55 15.03 -17.51
C PRO A 105 -2.67 14.58 -16.34
#